data_AF-A0A5B7C8J8-F1
#
_entry.id   AF-A0A5B7C8J8-F1
#
_cell.length_a   1.000
_cell.length_b   1.000
_cell.length_c   1.000
_cell.angle_alpha   90.00
_cell.angle_beta   90.00
_cell.angle_gamma   90.00
#
_symmetry.space_group_name_H-M   'P 1'
#
loop_
_entity.id
_entity.type
_entity.pdbx_description
1 polymer ?
#
loop_
_entity_poly.entity_id
_entity_poly.type
_entity_poly.pdbx_seq_one_letter_code
_entity_poly.pdbx_strand_id
1 'polypeptide(L)'
;GCDGDSFVKTYLKNVLDFKPSNIKDISNQHDYPGEFKSGNITAAFLELPYEKVFLKEYCNQYTSSGPTYRFGGLGFVFQKGSPIAADVSHAILTLSENGK
;
A
#
# COMPACT_ATOMS: atom_id res chain seq x y z
N GLY A 1 -7.24 -0.05 -10.01
CA GLY A 1 -6.58 -1.33 -9.70
C GLY A 1 -5.88 -1.26 -8.36
N CYS A 2 -5.56 -2.40 -7.80
CA CYS A 2 -4.72 -2.55 -6.61
C CYS A 2 -3.96 -3.88 -6.69
N ASP A 3 -2.97 -4.05 -5.82
CA ASP A 3 -2.34 -5.35 -5.62
C ASP A 3 -3.41 -6.34 -5.12
N GLY A 4 -3.49 -7.49 -5.79
CA GLY A 4 -4.46 -8.55 -5.49
C GLY A 4 -4.19 -9.23 -4.14
N ASP A 5 -2.93 -9.22 -3.68
CA ASP A 5 -2.50 -9.82 -2.42
C ASP A 5 -2.50 -8.81 -1.26
N SER A 6 -2.76 -7.53 -1.53
CA SER A 6 -2.82 -6.48 -0.51
C SER A 6 -4.19 -6.42 0.18
N PHE A 7 -4.17 -6.01 1.46
CA PHE A 7 -5.39 -5.69 2.21
C PHE A 7 -6.22 -4.59 1.55
N VAL A 8 -5.60 -3.76 0.70
CA VAL A 8 -6.23 -2.65 -0.02
C VAL A 8 -7.47 -3.12 -0.78
N LYS A 9 -7.42 -4.29 -1.43
CA LYS A 9 -8.58 -4.83 -2.16
C LYS A 9 -9.80 -5.02 -1.25
N THR A 10 -9.58 -5.60 -0.08
CA THR A 10 -10.62 -5.82 0.93
C THR A 10 -11.14 -4.50 1.48
N TYR A 11 -10.25 -3.53 1.70
CA TYR A 11 -10.62 -2.20 2.17
C TYR A 11 -11.50 -1.45 1.16
N LEU A 12 -11.11 -1.42 -0.11
CA LEU A 12 -11.88 -0.79 -1.19
C LEU A 12 -13.31 -1.39 -1.25
N LYS A 13 -13.42 -2.71 -1.15
CA LYS A 13 -14.70 -3.41 -1.22
C LYS A 13 -15.58 -3.19 0.02
N ASN A 14 -15.03 -3.38 1.21
CA ASN A 14 -15.83 -3.52 2.43
C ASN A 14 -15.96 -2.22 3.24
N VAL A 15 -15.09 -1.23 3.00
CA VAL A 15 -15.09 0.04 3.74
C VAL A 15 -15.46 1.21 2.84
N LEU A 16 -14.95 1.23 1.60
CA LEU A 16 -15.30 2.27 0.62
C LEU A 16 -16.44 1.86 -0.33
N ASP A 17 -17.01 0.66 -0.14
CA ASP A 17 -18.15 0.12 -0.90
C ASP A 17 -17.95 0.10 -2.43
N PHE A 18 -16.71 -0.08 -2.89
CA PHE A 18 -16.44 -0.27 -4.31
C PHE A 18 -17.04 -1.60 -4.78
N LYS A 19 -17.77 -1.55 -5.91
CA LYS A 19 -18.23 -2.77 -6.59
C LYS A 19 -17.01 -3.63 -6.97
N PRO A 20 -16.99 -4.93 -6.67
CA PRO A 20 -15.87 -5.82 -7.02
C PRO A 20 -15.52 -5.79 -8.51
N SER A 21 -16.52 -5.61 -9.39
CA SER A 21 -16.33 -5.46 -10.84
C SER A 21 -15.49 -4.25 -11.26
N ASN A 22 -15.35 -3.25 -10.39
CA ASN A 22 -14.57 -2.04 -10.62
C ASN A 22 -13.16 -2.13 -10.03
N ILE A 23 -12.81 -3.25 -9.40
CA ILE A 23 -11.50 -3.47 -8.79
C ILE A 23 -10.72 -4.47 -9.66
N LYS A 24 -9.74 -3.94 -10.39
CA LYS A 24 -8.77 -4.74 -11.15
C LYS A 24 -7.62 -5.18 -10.25
N ASP A 25 -7.42 -6.49 -10.17
CA ASP A 25 -6.24 -7.09 -9.54
C ASP A 25 -5.03 -6.95 -10.47
N ILE A 26 -3.91 -6.48 -9.90
CA ILE A 26 -2.64 -6.31 -10.60
C ILE A 26 -1.58 -7.02 -9.75
N SER A 27 -1.12 -8.19 -10.22
CA SER A 27 -0.21 -9.06 -9.45
C SER A 27 1.26 -8.64 -9.53
N ASN A 28 1.63 -7.77 -10.48
CA ASN A 28 2.99 -7.29 -10.64
C ASN A 28 3.03 -5.76 -10.70
N GLN A 29 3.87 -5.16 -9.86
CA GLN A 29 4.06 -3.71 -9.79
C GLN A 29 4.48 -3.08 -11.14
N HIS A 30 5.11 -3.85 -12.03
CA HIS A 30 5.56 -3.35 -13.34
C HIS A 30 4.43 -3.30 -14.38
N ASP A 31 3.26 -3.88 -14.09
CA ASP A 31 2.13 -3.92 -15.03
C ASP A 31 1.26 -2.65 -14.96
N TYR A 32 1.34 -1.88 -13.87
CA TYR A 32 0.54 -0.67 -13.66
C TYR A 32 0.57 0.30 -14.84
N PRO A 33 1.73 0.66 -15.44
CA PRO A 33 1.76 1.54 -16.59
C PRO A 33 0.97 1.00 -17.80
N GLY A 34 1.02 -0.31 -18.04
CA GLY A 34 0.26 -0.96 -19.10
C GLY A 34 -1.24 -0.96 -18.85
N GLU A 35 -1.65 -1.22 -17.61
CA GLU A 35 -3.06 -1.17 -17.18
C GLU A 35 -3.64 0.25 -17.26
N PHE A 36 -2.85 1.28 -16.94
CA PHE A 36 -3.25 2.68 -17.16
C PHE A 36 -3.38 3.01 -18.64
N LYS A 37 -2.38 2.64 -19.46
CA LYS A 37 -2.37 2.94 -20.91
C LYS A 37 -3.50 2.26 -21.68
N SER A 38 -3.86 1.05 -21.28
CA SER A 38 -4.97 0.30 -21.89
C SER A 38 -6.35 0.79 -21.45
N GLY A 39 -6.43 1.64 -20.42
CA GLY A 39 -7.69 2.12 -19.85
C GLY A 39 -8.40 1.08 -18.97
N ASN A 40 -7.78 -0.07 -18.69
CA ASN A 40 -8.30 -1.07 -17.77
C ASN A 40 -8.41 -0.53 -16.33
N ILE A 41 -7.54 0.43 -15.97
CA ILE A 41 -7.66 1.20 -14.73
C ILE A 41 -7.60 2.70 -15.02
N THR A 42 -8.41 3.45 -14.28
CA THR A 42 -8.35 4.93 -14.26
C THR A 42 -7.57 5.44 -13.04
N ALA A 43 -7.48 4.65 -11.98
CA ALA A 43 -6.76 4.96 -10.76
C ALA A 43 -6.14 3.69 -10.14
N ALA A 44 -5.04 3.87 -9.43
CA ALA A 44 -4.41 2.82 -8.63
C ALA A 44 -4.49 3.19 -7.15
N PHE A 45 -4.83 2.22 -6.30
CA PHE A 45 -4.73 2.34 -4.85
C PHE A 45 -3.52 1.55 -4.40
N LEU A 46 -2.54 2.26 -3.85
CA LEU A 46 -1.25 1.73 -3.41
C LEU A 46 -1.01 2.18 -1.97
N GLU A 47 -0.31 1.37 -1.18
CA GLU A 47 0.16 1.82 0.13
C GLU A 47 1.27 2.86 -0.07
N LEU A 48 1.31 3.88 0.81
CA LEU A 48 2.20 5.04 0.70
C LEU A 48 3.67 4.72 0.33
N PRO A 49 4.37 3.72 0.90
CA PRO A 49 5.74 3.43 0.50
C PRO A 49 5.84 2.98 -0.96
N TYR A 50 4.91 2.14 -1.44
CA TYR A 50 4.89 1.68 -2.83
C TYR A 50 4.46 2.78 -3.79
N GLU A 51 3.49 3.60 -3.40
CA GLU A 51 3.09 4.79 -4.15
C GLU A 51 4.29 5.73 -4.37
N LYS A 52 5.08 6.01 -3.33
CA LYS A 52 6.26 6.87 -3.44
C LYS A 52 7.31 6.31 -4.39
N VAL A 53 7.53 4.99 -4.38
CA VAL A 53 8.45 4.33 -5.33
C VAL A 53 7.91 4.42 -6.75
N PHE A 54 6.63 4.11 -6.95
CA PHE A 54 5.96 4.20 -8.26
C PHE A 54 6.04 5.62 -8.83
N LEU A 55 5.68 6.64 -8.05
CA LEU A 55 5.76 8.03 -8.48
C LEU A 55 7.20 8.46 -8.76
N LYS A 56 8.20 7.96 -8.02
CA LYS A 56 9.61 8.24 -8.31
C LYS A 56 10.07 7.63 -9.64
N GLU A 57 9.56 6.45 -9.99
CA GLU A 57 9.91 5.77 -11.25
C GLU A 57 9.21 6.44 -12.46
N TYR A 58 7.99 6.96 -12.26
CA TYR A 58 7.14 7.50 -13.32
C TYR A 58 6.76 8.99 -13.12
N CYS A 59 7.65 9.80 -12.54
CA CYS A 59 7.43 11.17 -12.02
C CYS A 59 6.57 12.11 -12.87
N ASN A 60 6.65 12.03 -14.20
CA ASN A 60 6.01 12.97 -15.12
C ASN A 60 4.73 12.43 -15.76
N GLN A 61 4.32 11.21 -15.40
CA GLN A 61 3.19 10.52 -16.03
C GLN A 61 2.01 10.33 -15.08
N TYR A 62 2.27 10.28 -13.77
CA TYR A 62 1.25 10.02 -12.76
C TYR A 62 1.40 10.98 -11.59
N THR A 63 0.30 11.17 -10.87
CA THR A 63 0.26 11.97 -9.65
C THR A 63 -0.62 11.28 -8.62
N SER A 64 -0.37 11.57 -7.34
CA SER A 64 -1.32 11.26 -6.28
C SER A 64 -2.54 12.18 -6.40
N SER A 65 -3.73 11.65 -6.11
CA SER A 65 -4.98 12.41 -6.14
C SER A 65 -5.96 11.87 -5.09
N GLY A 66 -6.79 12.77 -4.56
CA GLY A 66 -7.81 12.45 -3.56
C GLY A 66 -7.29 12.46 -2.12
N PRO A 67 -8.17 12.15 -1.16
CA PRO A 67 -7.78 12.05 0.25
C PRO A 67 -6.83 10.87 0.46
N THR A 68 -5.75 11.11 1.19
CA THR A 68 -4.88 10.03 1.66
C THR A 68 -5.55 9.33 2.83
N TYR A 69 -6.01 8.10 2.60
CA TYR A 69 -6.49 7.23 3.66
C TYR A 69 -5.28 6.73 4.44
N ARG A 70 -5.08 7.26 5.65
CA ARG A 70 -3.97 6.84 6.49
C ARG A 70 -4.35 5.56 7.22
N PHE A 71 -3.74 4.48 6.79
CA PHE A 71 -3.74 3.21 7.51
C PHE A 71 -2.58 3.22 8.53
N GLY A 72 -2.47 2.17 9.35
CA GLY A 72 -1.33 2.01 10.25
C GLY A 72 0.02 2.00 9.52
N GLY A 73 1.09 1.71 10.26
CA GLY A 73 2.42 1.51 9.67
C GLY A 73 2.65 0.06 9.24
N LEU A 74 3.85 -0.18 8.69
CA LEU A 74 4.40 -1.52 8.59
C LEU A 74 4.89 -1.98 9.97
N GLY A 75 4.70 -3.25 10.29
CA GLY A 75 5.09 -3.82 11.58
C GLY A 75 5.45 -5.29 11.48
N PHE A 76 6.12 -5.78 12.52
CA PHE A 76 6.44 -7.20 12.67
C PHE A 76 5.33 -7.90 13.46
N VAL A 77 4.96 -9.10 13.02
CA VAL A 77 3.91 -9.89 13.66
C VAL A 77 4.50 -11.02 14.49
N PHE A 78 4.00 -11.17 15.71
CA PHE A 78 4.35 -12.24 16.64
C PHE A 78 3.07 -12.88 17.20
N GLN A 79 3.20 -14.07 17.78
CA GLN A 79 2.09 -14.70 18.48
C GLN A 79 1.58 -13.81 19.63
N LYS A 80 0.27 -13.84 19.84
CA LYS A 80 -0.37 -13.06 20.92
C LYS A 80 0.23 -13.44 22.27
N GLY A 81 0.71 -12.46 23.02
CA GLY A 81 1.37 -12.65 24.31
C GLY A 81 2.88 -12.91 24.23
N SER A 82 3.46 -12.96 23.03
CA SER A 82 4.91 -13.08 22.89
C SER A 82 5.63 -11.85 23.45
N PRO A 83 6.61 -12.00 24.35
CA PRO A 83 7.39 -10.87 24.87
C PRO A 83 8.24 -10.19 23.79
N ILE A 84 8.59 -10.92 22.72
CA ILE A 84 9.41 -10.43 21.60
C ILE A 84 8.77 -9.21 20.92
N ALA A 85 7.44 -9.12 20.91
CA ALA A 85 6.75 -7.96 20.33
C ALA A 85 7.15 -6.65 21.03
N ALA A 86 7.34 -6.68 22.36
CA ALA A 86 7.79 -5.52 23.12
C ALA A 86 9.28 -5.22 22.86
N ASP A 87 10.13 -6.25 22.85
CA ASP A 87 11.57 -6.11 22.60
C ASP A 87 11.85 -5.50 21.22
N VAL A 88 11.17 -5.99 20.18
CA VAL A 88 11.29 -5.48 18.80
C VAL A 88 10.75 -4.05 18.70
N SER A 89 9.63 -3.75 19.37
CA SER A 89 9.09 -2.39 19.41
C SER A 89 10.06 -1.41 20.07
N HIS A 90 10.72 -1.81 21.15
CA HIS A 90 11.74 -1.02 21.82
C HIS A 90 13.00 -0.82 20.95
N ALA A 91 13.43 -1.85 20.23
CA ALA A 91 14.52 -1.74 19.27
C ALA A 91 14.19 -0.76 18.12
N ILE A 92 12.97 -0.81 17.59
CA ILE A 92 12.51 0.14 16.55
C ILE A 92 12.49 1.58 17.08
N LEU A 93 12.02 1.79 18.31
CA LEU A 93 12.05 3.10 18.95
C LEU A 93 13.48 3.62 19.07
N THR A 94 14.39 2.78 19.58
CA THR A 94 15.81 3.11 19.72
C THR A 94 16.46 3.47 18.38
N LEU A 95 16.14 2.75 17.29
CA LEU A 95 16.64 3.08 15.95
C LEU A 95 16.09 4.44 15.47
N SER A 96 14.78 4.66 15.66
CA SER A 96 14.12 5.91 15.24
C SER A 96 14.67 7.14 15.96
N GLU A 97 14.89 7.06 17.28
CA GLU A 97 15.44 8.17 18.08
C GLU A 97 16.90 8.47 17.71
N ASN A 98 17.66 7.45 17.32
CA ASN A 98 19.05 7.60 16.90
C ASN A 98 19.20 8.02 15.43
N GLY A 99 18.10 8.13 14.67
CA GLY A 99 18.12 8.43 13.24
C GLY A 99 18.80 7.37 12.39
N LYS A 100 18.70 6.10 12.80
CA LYS A 100 19.26 4.94 12.09
C LYS A 100 18.20 4.18 11.30
#